data_AF-A0A183KSY7-F1
#
_entry.id   AF-A0A183KSY7-F1
#
_cell.length_a   1.000
_cell.length_b   1.000
_cell.length_c   1.000
_cell.angle_alpha   90.00
_cell.angle_beta   90.00
_cell.angle_gamma   90.00
#
_symmetry.space_group_name_H-M   'P 1'
#
loop_
_entity.id
_entity.type
_entity.pdbx_description
1 polymer ?
#
loop_
_entity_poly.entity_id
_entity_poly.type
_entity_poly.pdbx_seq_one_letter_code
_entity_poly.pdbx_strand_id
1 'polypeptide(L)' 'MQFKQTFQVLLDLGQSPNTRDKADLTPLYYAVLNNTISLCVERLLFDHSPLGIADEAGLQEIHQVTLF' A
#
# COMPACT_ATOMS: atom_id res chain seq x y z
N MET A 1 -15.01 21.56 -0.56
CA MET A 1 -13.76 21.11 0.08
C MET A 1 -13.61 19.63 -0.23
N GLN A 2 -12.60 19.23 -0.99
CA GLN A 2 -12.30 17.81 -1.20
C GLN A 2 -11.80 17.26 0.13
N PHE A 3 -12.50 16.29 0.71
CA PHE A 3 -12.00 15.57 1.89
C PHE A 3 -10.77 14.79 1.44
N LYS A 4 -9.59 15.19 1.91
CA LYS A 4 -8.34 14.50 1.63
C LYS A 4 -8.36 13.20 2.41
N GLN A 5 -8.10 12.07 1.75
CA GLN A 5 -8.02 10.78 2.43
C GLN A 5 -6.85 10.81 3.44
N THR A 6 -7.04 10.18 4.60
CA THR A 6 -6.05 10.21 5.71
C THR A 6 -4.64 9.81 5.25
N PHE A 7 -4.54 8.82 4.35
CA PHE A 7 -3.28 8.41 3.75
C PHE A 7 -2.57 9.56 3.01
N GLN A 8 -3.30 10.35 2.21
CA GLN A 8 -2.73 11.49 1.50
C GLN A 8 -2.23 12.57 2.45
N VAL A 9 -2.95 12.82 3.54
CA VAL A 9 -2.49 13.77 4.58
C VAL A 9 -1.16 13.30 5.18
N LEU A 10 -0.99 12.00 5.44
CA LEU A 10 0.26 11.46 5.95
C LEU A 10 1.41 11.63 4.95
N LEU A 11 1.16 11.40 3.67
CA LEU A 11 2.17 11.64 2.62
C LEU A 11 2.55 13.12 2.51
N ASP A 12 1.58 14.04 2.58
CA ASP A 12 1.88 15.48 2.52
C ASP A 12 2.73 15.95 3.70
N LEU A 13 2.60 15.28 4.86
CA LEU A 13 3.40 15.54 6.05
C LEU A 13 4.81 14.91 5.97
N GLY A 14 5.17 14.31 4.83
CA GLY A 14 6.49 13.77 4.56
C GLY A 14 6.69 12.32 5.01
N GLN A 15 5.64 11.58 5.33
CA GLN A 15 5.76 10.14 5.53
C GLN A 15 6.14 9.44 4.22
N SER A 16 7.01 8.44 4.32
CA SER A 16 7.39 7.63 3.17
C SER A 16 6.26 6.64 2.81
N PRO A 17 5.81 6.60 1.54
CA PRO A 17 4.85 5.59 1.07
C PRO A 17 5.43 4.16 1.09
N ASN A 18 6.76 4.05 1.21
CA ASN A 18 7.51 2.79 1.10
C ASN A 18 7.99 2.30 2.46
N THR A 19 7.44 2.86 3.55
CA THR A 19 7.78 2.44 4.91
C THR A 19 7.46 0.96 5.08
N ARG A 20 8.34 0.22 5.74
CA ARG A 20 8.17 -1.21 5.99
C ARG A 20 7.81 -1.44 7.44
N ASP A 21 6.92 -2.40 7.68
CA ASP A 21 6.59 -2.82 9.03
C ASP A 21 7.57 -3.91 9.53
N LYS A 22 7.23 -4.59 10.63
CA LYS A 22 8.09 -5.65 11.19
C LYS A 22 8.12 -6.92 10.35
N ALA A 23 7.10 -7.13 9.51
CA ALA A 23 7.01 -8.25 8.57
C ALA A 23 7.62 -7.90 7.20
N ASP A 24 8.33 -6.77 7.10
CA ASP A 24 8.87 -6.21 5.85
C ASP A 24 7.79 -5.83 4.82
N LEU A 25 6.52 -5.75 5.23
CA LEU A 25 5.38 -5.44 4.38
C LEU A 25 5.23 -3.94 4.18
N THR A 26 4.68 -3.56 3.03
CA THR A 26 4.54 -2.16 2.61
C THR A 26 3.08 -1.70 2.71
N PRO A 27 2.82 -0.38 2.76
CA PRO A 27 1.48 0.17 2.64
C PRO A 27 0.75 -0.32 1.38
N LEU A 28 1.47 -0.57 0.28
CA LEU A 28 0.88 -1.13 -0.94
C LEU A 28 0.35 -2.55 -0.73
N TYR A 29 1.11 -3.40 -0.04
CA TYR A 29 0.67 -4.75 0.31
C TYR A 29 -0.66 -4.72 1.07
N TYR A 30 -0.73 -3.88 2.12
CA TYR A 30 -1.96 -3.72 2.89
C TYR A 30 -3.09 -3.05 2.11
N ALA A 31 -2.77 -2.12 1.20
CA ALA A 31 -3.77 -1.47 0.37
C ALA A 31 -4.50 -2.51 -0.50
N VAL A 32 -3.74 -3.44 -1.10
CA VAL A 32 -4.27 -4.54 -1.90
C VAL A 32 -5.01 -5.56 -1.04
N LEU A 33 -4.41 -6.00 0.08
CA LEU A 33 -5.00 -6.98 1.00
C LEU A 33 -6.37 -6.55 1.52
N ASN A 34 -6.53 -5.26 1.88
CA ASN A 34 -7.78 -4.74 2.44
C ASN A 34 -8.79 -4.29 1.38
N ASN A 35 -8.53 -4.55 0.09
CA ASN A 35 -9.32 -4.03 -1.04
C ASN A 35 -9.57 -2.52 -0.92
N THR A 36 -8.52 -1.79 -0.58
CA THR A 36 -8.60 -0.35 -0.31
C THR A 36 -8.86 0.40 -1.60
N ILE A 37 -9.49 1.57 -1.50
CA ILE A 37 -9.86 2.43 -2.63
C ILE A 37 -8.71 2.55 -3.64
N SER A 38 -9.01 2.35 -4.93
CA SER A 38 -8.07 2.40 -6.07
C SER A 38 -7.11 3.59 -6.01
N LEU A 39 -7.57 4.74 -5.52
CA LEU A 39 -6.77 5.96 -5.36
C LEU A 39 -5.53 5.78 -4.48
N CYS A 40 -5.60 4.98 -3.40
CA CYS A 40 -4.45 4.70 -2.55
C CYS A 40 -3.42 3.84 -3.29
N VAL A 41 -3.90 2.79 -3.97
CA VAL A 41 -3.07 1.87 -4.76
C VAL A 41 -2.40 2.63 -5.92
N GLU A 42 -3.17 3.39 -6.70
CA GLU A 42 -2.68 4.23 -7.78
C GLU A 42 -1.62 5.22 -7.31
N ARG A 43 -1.84 5.88 -6.16
CA ARG A 43 -0.87 6.84 -5.62
C ARG A 43 0.41 6.16 -5.16
N LEU A 44 0.30 5.04 -4.45
CA LEU A 44 1.46 4.27 -3.99
C LEU A 44 2.30 3.77 -5.19
N LEU A 45 1.64 3.31 -6.25
CA LEU A 45 2.29 2.92 -7.50
C LEU A 45 2.93 4.11 -8.23
N PHE A 46 2.24 5.26 -8.25
CA PHE A 46 2.78 6.50 -8.81
C PHE A 46 4.06 6.95 -8.10
N ASP A 47 4.12 6.81 -6.78
CA ASP A 47 5.29 7.12 -5.95
C ASP A 47 6.33 5.96 -5.93
N HIS A 48 6.30 5.05 -6.91
CA HIS A 48 7.24 3.94 -7.10
C HIS A 48 7.36 3.00 -5.90
N SER A 49 6.22 2.61 -5.31
CA SER A 49 6.22 1.59 -4.27
C SER A 49 6.86 0.29 -4.75
N PRO A 50 7.72 -0.34 -3.92
CA PRO A 50 8.36 -1.59 -4.28
C PRO A 50 7.31 -2.70 -4.41
N LEU A 51 7.45 -3.48 -5.48
CA LEU A 51 6.59 -4.61 -5.83
C LEU A 51 7.29 -5.94 -5.51
N GLY A 52 6.48 -7.00 -5.43
CA GLY A 52 6.93 -8.36 -5.18
C GLY A 52 7.32 -8.61 -3.72
N ILE A 53 6.75 -7.84 -2.79
CA ILE A 53 7.01 -8.02 -1.36
C ILE A 53 6.16 -9.19 -0.87
N ALA A 54 6.83 -10.20 -0.34
CA ALA A 54 6.17 -11.41 0.14
C ALA A 54 6.00 -11.38 1.66
N ASP A 55 4.85 -11.84 2.14
CA ASP A 55 4.61 -12.10 3.56
C ASP A 55 5.27 -13.40 4.03
N GLU A 56 5.04 -13.77 5.30
CA GLU A 56 5.56 -15.00 5.88
C GLU A 56 5.07 -16.28 5.18
N ALA A 57 3.93 -16.23 4.49
CA ALA A 57 3.41 -17.32 3.69
C ALA A 57 4.00 -17.37 2.27
N GLY A 58 4.87 -16.42 1.91
CA GLY A 58 5.42 -16.27 0.57
C GLY A 58 4.45 -15.63 -0.42
N LEU A 59 3.34 -15.04 0.06
CA LEU A 59 2.35 -14.41 -0.80
C LEU A 59 2.71 -12.95 -1.04
N GLN A 60 2.64 -12.55 -2.30
CA GLN A 60 2.85 -11.16 -2.72
C GLN A 60 1.52 -10.42 -2.79
N GLU A 61 1.57 -9.09 -2.86
CA GLU A 61 0.36 -8.27 -3.00
C GLU A 61 -0.55 -8.74 -4.15
N ILE A 62 0.03 -9.18 -5.28
CA ILE A 62 -0.75 -9.69 -6.42
C ILE A 62 -1.52 -10.98 -6.10
N HIS A 63 -0.97 -11.86 -5.25
CA HIS A 63 -1.68 -13.07 -4.83
C HIS A 63 -2.88 -12.72 -3.96
N GLN A 64 -2.76 -11.67 -3.13
CA GLN A 64 -3.85 -11.20 -2.27
C GLN A 64 -5.07 -10.70 -3.06
N VAL A 65 -4.88 -10.15 -4.27
CA VAL A 65 -5.98 -9.71 -5.16
C VAL A 65 -6.93 -10.85 -5.50
N THR A 66 -6.42 -12.08 -5.59
CA THR A 66 -7.23 -13.25 -6.00
C THR A 66 -7.90 -13.97 -4.84
N LEU A 67 -7.54 -13.64 -3.59
CA LEU A 67 -8.07 -14.30 -2.40
C LEU A 67 -9.39 -13.69 -1.90
N PHE A 68 -9.82 -12.56 -2.47
CA PHE A 68 -11.05 -11.84 -2.12
C PHE A 68 -11.86 -11.50 -3.37
#